data_AF-A0A7L4PIT2-F1
#
_entry.id   AF-A0A7L4PIT2-F1
#
_cell.length_a   1.000
_cell.length_b   1.000
_cell.length_c   1.000
_cell.angle_alpha   90.00
_cell.angle_beta   90.00
_cell.angle_gamma   90.00
#
_symmetry.space_group_name_H-M   'P 1'
#
loop_
_entity.id
_entity.type
_entity.pdbx_description
1 polymer ?
#
loop_
_entity_poly.entity_id
_entity_poly.type
_entity_poly.pdbx_seq_one_letter_code
_entity_poly.pdbx_strand_id
1 'polypeptide(L)'
;MEIVSRITRQMVIKAEEEIPTLERKYFFSKKSTETDVYVKLTDNWIELTVRYITEARTRRKTRNRISLEILERIEGAKEIKIASQTFDIVGFPELQLRKGGAGNPNAGNPYIGYQDPSDD
;
A
#
# COMPACT_ATOMS: atom_id res chain seq x y z
N MET A 1 -5.84 -16.95 8.71
CA MET A 1 -6.62 -17.19 7.48
C MET A 1 -8.13 -16.97 7.67
N GLU A 2 -8.70 -17.27 8.84
CA GLU A 2 -10.16 -17.24 9.08
C GLU A 2 -10.83 -15.89 8.75
N ILE A 3 -10.27 -14.76 9.22
CA ILE A 3 -10.85 -13.41 9.02
C ILE A 3 -11.08 -13.13 7.53
N VAL A 4 -10.04 -13.29 6.73
CA VAL A 4 -10.09 -13.00 5.28
C VAL A 4 -11.07 -13.94 4.59
N SER A 5 -10.98 -15.25 4.88
CA SER A 5 -11.85 -16.27 4.28
C SER A 5 -13.32 -15.99 4.58
N ARG A 6 -13.65 -15.56 5.80
CA ARG A 6 -15.03 -15.17 6.16
C ARG A 6 -15.49 -13.95 5.37
N ILE A 7 -14.66 -12.91 5.27
CA ILE A 7 -15.03 -11.65 4.58
C ILE A 7 -15.24 -11.90 3.08
N THR A 8 -14.43 -12.75 2.45
CA THR A 8 -14.45 -12.98 1.00
C THR A 8 -15.27 -14.18 0.57
N ARG A 9 -15.79 -14.99 1.50
CA ARG A 9 -16.54 -16.22 1.23
C ARG A 9 -17.59 -16.07 0.14
N GLN A 10 -18.45 -15.05 0.25
CA GLN A 10 -19.53 -14.85 -0.71
C GLN A 10 -19.01 -14.54 -2.12
N MET A 11 -17.87 -13.88 -2.22
CA MET A 11 -17.24 -13.63 -3.51
C MET A 11 -16.59 -14.89 -4.06
N VAL A 12 -15.96 -15.72 -3.22
CA VAL A 12 -15.39 -17.01 -3.64
C VAL A 12 -16.46 -17.91 -4.25
N ILE A 13 -17.61 -18.05 -3.58
CA ILE A 13 -18.75 -18.84 -4.08
C ILE A 13 -19.20 -18.32 -5.45
N LYS A 14 -19.49 -17.01 -5.57
CA LYS A 14 -19.90 -16.41 -6.85
C LYS A 14 -18.86 -16.58 -7.95
N ALA A 15 -17.58 -16.40 -7.62
CA ALA A 15 -16.50 -16.56 -8.59
C ALA A 15 -16.41 -18.01 -9.08
N GLU A 16 -16.57 -19.00 -8.20
CA GLU A 16 -16.57 -20.41 -8.57
C GLU A 16 -17.74 -20.80 -9.49
N GLU A 17 -18.88 -20.14 -9.36
CA GLU A 17 -20.03 -20.30 -10.25
C GLU A 17 -19.81 -19.64 -11.63
N GLU A 18 -19.23 -18.44 -11.67
CA GLU A 18 -19.11 -17.64 -12.90
C GLU A 18 -17.86 -17.96 -13.74
N ILE A 19 -16.73 -18.28 -13.10
CA ILE A 19 -15.44 -18.53 -13.77
C ILE A 19 -15.55 -19.59 -14.87
N PRO A 20 -16.20 -20.75 -14.68
CA PRO A 20 -16.31 -21.76 -15.75
C PRO A 20 -16.97 -21.22 -17.03
N THR A 21 -17.91 -20.29 -16.90
CA THR A 21 -18.59 -19.67 -18.04
C THR A 21 -17.66 -18.68 -18.76
N LEU A 22 -16.89 -17.91 -17.98
CA LEU A 22 -15.90 -16.98 -18.52
C LEU A 22 -14.75 -17.73 -19.21
N GLU A 23 -14.28 -18.84 -18.65
CA GLU A 23 -13.24 -19.69 -19.24
C GLU A 23 -13.65 -20.19 -20.62
N ARG A 24 -14.88 -20.72 -20.77
CA ARG A 24 -15.41 -21.17 -22.07
C ARG A 24 -15.51 -20.05 -23.09
N LYS A 25 -15.85 -18.84 -22.64
CA LYS A 25 -16.08 -17.68 -23.52
C LYS A 25 -14.78 -16.99 -23.95
N TYR A 26 -13.77 -16.96 -23.08
CA TYR A 26 -12.56 -16.15 -23.26
C TYR A 26 -11.25 -16.96 -23.25
N PHE A 27 -11.32 -18.29 -23.17
CA PHE A 27 -10.19 -19.23 -23.28
C PHE A 27 -8.99 -18.91 -22.38
N PHE A 28 -9.22 -18.46 -21.15
CA PHE A 28 -8.16 -18.29 -20.15
C PHE A 28 -8.09 -19.47 -19.19
N SER A 29 -6.89 -19.74 -18.65
CA SER A 29 -6.70 -20.76 -17.62
C SER A 29 -7.26 -20.29 -16.28
N LYS A 30 -7.99 -21.18 -15.58
CA LYS A 30 -8.46 -20.96 -14.21
C LYS A 30 -7.33 -20.41 -13.34
N LYS A 31 -7.56 -19.26 -12.71
CA LYS A 31 -6.72 -18.80 -11.60
C LYS A 31 -7.41 -19.21 -10.30
N SER A 32 -6.66 -19.73 -9.33
CA SER A 32 -7.22 -20.12 -8.02
C SER A 32 -7.93 -18.94 -7.36
N THR A 33 -9.17 -19.19 -6.91
CA THR A 33 -10.03 -18.32 -6.09
C THR A 33 -9.68 -18.39 -4.61
N GLU A 34 -8.72 -19.24 -4.24
CA GLU A 34 -8.28 -19.43 -2.87
C GLU A 34 -7.64 -18.16 -2.31
N THR A 35 -7.76 -18.04 -0.99
CA THR A 35 -7.19 -16.95 -0.22
C THR A 35 -5.87 -17.41 0.36
N ASP A 36 -4.78 -16.70 0.03
CA ASP A 36 -3.44 -17.00 0.54
C ASP A 36 -2.96 -15.91 1.48
N VAL A 37 -2.12 -16.30 2.43
CA VAL A 37 -1.38 -15.38 3.28
C VAL A 37 0.10 -15.71 3.17
N TYR A 38 0.89 -14.73 2.77
CA TYR A 38 2.34 -14.81 2.69
C TYR A 38 2.93 -13.99 3.83
N VAL A 39 3.98 -14.52 4.44
CA VAL A 39 4.68 -13.89 5.56
C VAL A 39 6.11 -13.63 5.15
N LYS A 40 6.58 -12.41 5.39
CA LYS A 40 7.99 -12.04 5.26
C LYS A 40 8.45 -11.45 6.59
N LEU A 41 9.52 -12.03 7.14
CA LEU A 41 10.17 -11.54 8.35
C LEU A 41 11.18 -10.46 7.97
N THR A 42 11.14 -9.31 8.64
CA THR A 42 12.22 -8.32 8.61
C THR A 42 12.92 -8.29 9.98
N ASP A 43 13.88 -7.38 10.13
CA ASP A 43 14.60 -7.12 11.37
C ASP A 43 13.71 -6.53 12.48
N ASN A 44 12.69 -5.77 12.12
CA ASN A 44 11.88 -4.99 13.05
C ASN A 44 10.35 -5.08 12.84
N TRP A 45 9.86 -5.73 11.79
CA TRP A 45 8.44 -6.02 11.61
C TRP A 45 8.19 -7.35 10.88
N ILE A 46 6.95 -7.79 10.91
CA ILE A 46 6.47 -8.90 10.10
C ILE A 46 5.56 -8.32 9.03
N GLU A 47 5.90 -8.56 7.77
CA GLU A 47 5.08 -8.17 6.64
C GLU A 47 4.12 -9.31 6.30
N LEU A 48 2.81 -9.01 6.33
CA LEU A 48 1.75 -9.93 5.95
C LEU A 48 1.16 -9.50 4.60
N THR A 49 1.31 -10.34 3.58
CA THR A 49 0.68 -10.13 2.28
C THR A 49 -0.49 -11.08 2.13
N VAL A 50 -1.70 -10.54 1.97
CA VAL A 50 -2.92 -11.33 1.80
C VAL A 50 -3.37 -11.24 0.34
N ARG A 51 -3.53 -12.40 -0.30
CA ARG A 51 -4.19 -12.54 -1.60
C ARG A 51 -5.64 -12.94 -1.39
N TYR A 52 -6.57 -12.19 -1.97
CA TYR A 52 -8.00 -12.45 -1.86
C TYR A 52 -8.74 -11.93 -3.09
N ILE A 53 -9.91 -12.49 -3.35
CA ILE A 53 -10.84 -11.99 -4.37
C ILE A 53 -11.91 -11.10 -3.74
N THR A 54 -12.41 -10.15 -4.51
CA THR A 54 -13.40 -9.16 -4.07
C THR A 54 -14.19 -8.69 -5.29
N GLU A 55 -15.36 -8.11 -5.04
CA GLU A 55 -16.16 -7.49 -6.10
C GLU A 55 -15.39 -6.36 -6.81
N ALA A 56 -15.69 -6.17 -8.10
CA ALA A 56 -15.11 -5.09 -8.89
C ALA A 56 -15.34 -3.74 -8.20
N ARG A 57 -14.30 -2.88 -8.20
CA ARG A 57 -14.31 -1.53 -7.59
C ARG A 57 -14.44 -1.49 -6.06
N THR A 58 -14.63 -2.60 -5.35
CA THR A 58 -14.76 -2.60 -3.87
C THR A 58 -13.45 -2.92 -3.15
N ARG A 59 -12.35 -3.21 -3.87
CA ARG A 59 -11.05 -3.63 -3.32
C ARG A 59 -10.58 -2.82 -2.11
N ARG A 60 -10.65 -1.49 -2.16
CA ARG A 60 -10.21 -0.61 -1.06
C ARG A 60 -11.07 -0.77 0.19
N LYS A 61 -12.39 -0.90 0.04
CA LYS A 61 -13.34 -1.11 1.14
C LYS A 61 -13.10 -2.47 1.80
N THR A 62 -12.97 -3.53 1.00
CA THR A 62 -12.69 -4.88 1.50
C THR A 62 -11.34 -4.93 2.21
N ARG A 63 -10.29 -4.32 1.64
CA ARG A 63 -8.97 -4.20 2.29
C ARG A 63 -9.08 -3.50 3.63
N ASN A 64 -9.79 -2.37 3.68
CA ASN A 64 -9.95 -1.60 4.90
C ASN A 64 -10.62 -2.43 6.00
N ARG A 65 -11.70 -3.13 5.66
CA ARG A 65 -12.39 -4.03 6.59
C ARG A 65 -11.48 -5.15 7.11
N ILE A 66 -10.74 -5.83 6.21
CA ILE A 66 -9.77 -6.85 6.61
C ILE A 66 -8.73 -6.27 7.57
N SER A 67 -8.22 -5.07 7.28
CA SER A 67 -7.17 -4.45 8.10
C SER A 67 -7.68 -4.07 9.49
N LEU A 68 -8.89 -3.53 9.59
CA LEU A 68 -9.52 -3.18 10.86
C LEU A 68 -9.81 -4.42 11.72
N GLU A 69 -10.36 -5.48 11.13
CA GLU A 69 -10.64 -6.72 11.88
C GLU A 69 -9.36 -7.43 12.32
N ILE A 70 -8.27 -7.34 11.54
CA ILE A 70 -6.94 -7.82 11.97
C ILE A 70 -6.41 -6.99 13.14
N LEU A 71 -6.51 -5.66 13.05
CA LEU A 71 -6.06 -4.76 14.10
C LEU A 71 -6.80 -5.04 15.41
N GLU A 72 -8.13 -5.11 15.39
CA GLU A 72 -8.96 -5.43 16.56
C GLU A 72 -8.56 -6.77 17.18
N ARG A 73 -8.27 -7.79 16.35
CA ARG A 73 -7.84 -9.10 16.82
C ARG A 73 -6.45 -9.06 17.46
N ILE A 74 -5.54 -8.26 16.92
CA ILE A 74 -4.19 -8.07 17.46
C ILE A 74 -4.24 -7.29 18.78
N GLU A 75 -5.01 -6.21 18.86
CA GLU A 75 -5.16 -5.41 20.08
C GLU A 75 -5.78 -6.22 21.23
N GLY A 76 -6.69 -7.15 20.91
CA GLY A 76 -7.25 -8.08 21.90
C GLY A 76 -6.30 -9.19 22.36
N ALA A 77 -5.15 -9.38 21.70
CA ALA A 77 -4.18 -10.41 22.05
C ALA A 77 -3.19 -9.88 23.10
N LYS A 78 -3.17 -10.48 24.30
CA LYS A 78 -2.30 -10.04 25.41
C LYS A 78 -0.80 -10.17 25.11
N GLU A 79 -0.43 -11.04 24.19
CA GLU A 79 0.97 -11.39 23.89
C GLU A 79 1.53 -10.62 22.69
N ILE A 80 0.69 -9.85 21.98
CA ILE A 80 1.10 -9.11 20.79
C ILE A 80 1.07 -7.61 21.12
N LYS A 81 2.25 -6.98 21.10
CA LYS A 81 2.38 -5.53 21.29
C LYS A 81 2.69 -4.87 19.95
N ILE A 82 1.87 -3.90 19.56
CA ILE A 82 2.13 -3.08 18.37
C ILE A 82 3.30 -2.14 18.69
N ALA A 83 4.39 -2.27 17.94
CA ALA A 83 5.57 -1.42 18.07
C ALA A 83 5.48 -0.23 17.09
N SER A 84 5.98 0.93 17.50
CA SER A 84 6.24 2.07 16.62
C SER A 84 7.72 2.12 16.23
N GLN A 85 8.03 2.47 14.99
CA GLN A 85 9.40 2.76 14.57
C GLN A 85 9.68 4.27 14.76
N THR A 86 10.78 4.59 15.41
CA THR A 86 11.30 5.96 15.52
C THR A 86 12.43 6.13 14.51
N PHE A 87 12.40 7.20 13.73
CA PHE A 87 13.48 7.59 12.82
C PHE A 87 14.22 8.78 13.43
N ASP A 88 15.51 8.61 13.70
CA ASP A 88 16.37 9.72 14.10
C ASP A 88 17.07 10.31 12.87
N ILE A 89 16.79 11.58 12.55
CA ILE A 89 17.49 12.32 11.50
C ILE A 89 18.81 12.83 12.10
N VAL A 90 19.88 12.06 11.95
CA VAL A 90 21.22 12.46 12.39
C VAL A 90 21.88 13.38 11.36
N GLY A 91 21.74 14.69 11.59
CA GLY A 91 22.52 15.72 10.92
C GLY A 91 21.88 16.28 9.66
N PHE A 92 21.57 17.58 9.70
CA PHE A 92 21.42 18.34 8.47
C PHE A 92 22.81 18.48 7.82
N PRO A 93 22.97 18.21 6.52
CA PRO A 93 24.23 18.47 5.84
C PRO A 93 24.59 19.96 6.01
N GLU A 94 25.87 20.26 6.27
CA GLU A 94 26.33 21.64 6.42
C GLU A 94 25.95 22.45 5.18
N LEU A 95 25.07 23.44 5.36
CA LEU A 95 24.77 24.42 4.33
C LEU A 95 26.03 25.27 4.11
N GLN A 96 26.81 24.92 3.07
CA GLN A 96 27.88 25.78 2.59
C GLN A 96 27.27 27.03 1.96
N LEU A 97 27.04 28.06 2.78
CA LEU A 97 26.80 29.41 2.31
C LEU A 97 28.05 29.89 1.59
N ARG A 98 28.10 29.74 0.25
CA ARG A 98 29.05 30.49 -0.58
C ARG A 98 28.77 31.97 -0.35
N LYS A 99 29.60 32.61 0.46
CA LYS A 99 29.67 34.06 0.58
C LYS A 99 30.03 34.61 -0.79
N GLY A 100 29.01 35.08 -1.53
CA GLY A 100 29.16 35.64 -2.87
C GLY A 100 29.99 36.92 -2.84
N GLY A 101 31.28 36.81 -3.14
CA GLY A 101 32.09 37.90 -3.66
C GLY A 101 31.95 37.96 -5.17
N ALA A 102 31.49 39.13 -5.66
CA ALA A 102 31.51 39.67 -7.00
C ALA A 102 31.78 38.74 -8.22
N GLY A 103 30.79 38.65 -9.11
CA GLY A 103 31.02 38.70 -10.56
C GLY A 103 30.91 37.41 -11.36
N ASN A 104 29.74 37.15 -11.96
CA ASN A 104 29.62 36.75 -13.37
C ASN A 104 28.18 37.02 -13.87
N PRO A 105 27.93 38.00 -14.75
CA PRO A 105 26.59 38.32 -15.25
C PRO A 105 26.04 37.33 -16.31
N ASN A 106 26.78 36.27 -16.69
CA ASN A 106 26.35 35.31 -17.73
C ASN A 106 26.29 33.85 -17.25
N ALA A 107 25.85 33.60 -16.02
CA ALA A 107 25.37 32.27 -15.64
C ALA A 107 23.84 32.26 -15.74
N GLY A 108 23.32 31.88 -16.91
CA GLY A 108 21.88 31.63 -17.08
C GLY A 108 21.41 30.64 -16.03
N ASN A 109 20.51 31.08 -15.15
CA ASN A 109 20.00 30.26 -14.05
C ASN A 109 18.68 29.58 -14.49
N PRO A 110 18.51 28.26 -14.31
CA PRO A 110 17.51 27.43 -14.99
C PRO A 110 16.19 27.28 -14.21
N TYR A 111 15.77 28.32 -13.49
CA TYR A 111 14.49 28.32 -12.78
C TYR A 111 13.48 29.16 -13.56
N ILE A 112 12.81 28.52 -14.52
CA ILE A 112 11.53 29.00 -15.02
C ILE A 112 10.54 28.91 -13.86
N GLY A 113 10.00 30.06 -13.46
CA GLY A 113 9.10 30.19 -12.32
C GLY A 113 7.76 29.48 -12.53
N TYR A 114 7.18 29.02 -11.42
CA TYR A 114 5.73 28.86 -11.34
C TYR A 114 5.15 30.24 -11.00
N GLN A 115 4.42 30.83 -11.96
CA GLN A 115 3.51 31.94 -11.68
C GLN A 115 2.20 31.35 -11.17
N ASP A 116 1.78 31.84 -10.01
CA ASP A 116 0.50 31.53 -9.37
C ASP A 116 -0.64 32.17 -10.19
N PRO A 117 -1.62 31.41 -10.72
CA PRO A 117 -2.64 31.93 -11.62
C PRO A 117 -3.90 32.35 -10.85
N SER A 118 -3.79 33.21 -9.83
CA SER A 118 -4.96 33.60 -9.02
C SER A 118 -4.98 35.05 -8.53
N ASP A 119 -4.33 35.97 -9.26
CA ASP A 119 -4.62 37.40 -9.13
C ASP A 119 -5.08 37.96 -10.49
N ASP A 120 -6.39 37.89 -10.72
CA ASP A 120 -7.16 38.73 -11.68
C ASP A 120 -8.16 39.58 -10.88
#